data_AF-A0A955LJY4-F1
#
_entry.id   AF-A0A955LJY4-F1
#
_cell.length_a   1.000
_cell.length_b   1.000
_cell.length_c   1.000
_cell.angle_alpha   90.00
_cell.angle_beta   90.00
_cell.angle_gamma   90.00
#
_symmetry.space_group_name_H-M   'P 1'
#
loop_
_entity.id
_entity.type
_entity.pdbx_description
1 polymer ?
#
loop_
_entity_poly.entity_id
_entity_poly.type
_entity_poly.pdbx_seq_one_letter_code
_entity_poly.pdbx_strand_id
1 'polypeptide(L)'
;MPEDVCGFTKKQRGWILDRDDHRCQFRYKGKDGKWRRCTNTKHLDVHHIIPRGWAAAHYSKEFAVNGPHNGITLCREHHRGYGVDGFATSIFILHPDVEVARLANRDGDKQAFARMFEHRRKLVQRGVPYWNTRWDSGFIAIVHKETLRYNRKHPDRPYPDNKNRGRTGRVKDKESKKHKKGKAKKGKKK
;
A
#
# COMPACT_ATOMS: atom_id res chain seq x y z
N MET A 1 -15.63 -0.12 6.69
CA MET A 1 -14.40 0.56 6.22
C MET A 1 -14.84 1.72 5.33
N PRO A 2 -14.31 2.94 5.46
CA PRO A 2 -14.66 4.05 4.58
C PRO A 2 -14.48 3.62 3.12
N GLU A 3 -15.53 3.73 2.32
CA GLU A 3 -15.67 3.00 1.05
C GLU A 3 -14.76 3.47 -0.10
N ASP A 4 -13.89 4.47 0.08
CA ASP A 4 -13.34 5.18 -1.09
C ASP A 4 -11.90 5.72 -0.95
N VAL A 5 -10.99 4.98 -0.32
CA VAL A 5 -9.56 5.35 -0.36
C VAL A 5 -8.92 4.73 -1.60
N CYS A 6 -8.71 5.50 -2.67
CA CYS A 6 -7.99 5.04 -3.85
C CYS A 6 -6.55 4.60 -3.53
N GLY A 7 -6.03 3.57 -4.20
CA GLY A 7 -4.60 3.22 -4.15
C GLY A 7 -3.72 4.25 -4.88
N PHE A 8 -2.41 3.98 -4.99
CA PHE A 8 -1.51 4.82 -5.78
C PHE A 8 -2.04 5.04 -7.19
N THR A 9 -2.05 6.28 -7.66
CA THR A 9 -2.41 6.62 -9.05
C THR A 9 -1.36 6.10 -10.03
N LYS A 10 -1.70 6.01 -11.33
CA LYS A 10 -0.74 5.62 -12.38
C LYS A 10 0.52 6.51 -12.37
N LYS A 11 0.37 7.83 -12.18
CA LYS A 11 1.49 8.77 -12.08
C LYS A 11 2.37 8.50 -10.86
N GLN A 12 1.76 8.28 -9.69
CA GLN A 12 2.49 7.94 -8.46
C GLN A 12 3.25 6.61 -8.58
N ARG A 13 2.61 5.60 -9.17
CA ARG A 13 3.27 4.30 -9.44
C ARG A 13 4.46 4.46 -10.38
N GLY A 14 4.31 5.22 -11.47
CA GLY A 14 5.40 5.52 -12.39
C GLY A 14 6.57 6.24 -11.70
N TRP A 15 6.27 7.25 -10.89
CA TRP A 15 7.28 7.95 -10.11
C TRP A 15 8.03 7.03 -9.14
N ILE A 16 7.32 6.13 -8.44
CA ILE A 16 7.93 5.18 -7.50
C ILE A 16 8.82 4.17 -8.24
N LEU A 17 8.39 3.70 -9.41
CA LEU A 17 9.19 2.81 -10.24
C LEU A 17 10.46 3.49 -10.75
N ASP A 18 10.35 4.74 -11.20
CA ASP A 18 11.51 5.56 -11.62
C ASP A 18 12.49 5.79 -10.46
N ARG A 19 11.98 6.12 -9.26
CA ARG A 19 12.78 6.25 -8.03
C ARG A 19 13.56 4.96 -7.72
N ASP A 20 12.89 3.83 -7.87
CA ASP A 20 13.41 2.52 -7.54
C ASP A 20 14.21 1.88 -8.69
N ASP A 21 14.52 2.64 -9.75
CA ASP A 21 15.31 2.19 -10.91
C ASP A 21 14.70 0.92 -11.57
N HIS A 22 13.37 0.87 -11.63
CA HIS A 22 12.60 -0.26 -12.18
C HIS A 22 13.11 -1.62 -11.66
N ARG A 23 13.36 -1.69 -10.35
CA ARG A 23 13.87 -2.90 -9.70
C ARG A 23 13.20 -3.16 -8.35
N CYS A 24 13.07 -4.44 -8.03
CA CYS A 24 12.69 -4.87 -6.69
C CYS A 24 13.66 -4.32 -5.63
N GLN A 25 13.13 -3.63 -4.63
CA GLN A 25 13.90 -3.06 -3.53
C GLN A 25 14.06 -4.00 -2.34
N PHE A 26 13.51 -5.22 -2.41
CA PHE A 26 13.64 -6.20 -1.33
C PHE A 26 15.12 -6.51 -1.08
N ARG A 27 15.52 -6.52 0.20
CA ARG A 27 16.87 -6.88 0.63
C ARG A 27 16.82 -8.06 1.57
N TYR A 28 17.73 -9.02 1.38
CA TYR A 28 17.84 -10.22 2.21
C TYR A 28 19.30 -10.48 2.57
N LYS A 29 19.50 -11.25 3.64
CA LYS A 29 20.83 -11.70 4.06
C LYS A 29 21.12 -13.02 3.33
N GLY A 30 22.18 -13.06 2.52
CA GLY A 30 22.63 -14.27 1.83
C GLY A 30 23.20 -15.30 2.80
N LYS A 31 23.51 -16.50 2.29
CA LYS A 31 24.17 -17.57 3.08
C LYS A 31 25.54 -17.14 3.64
N ASP A 32 26.21 -16.22 2.94
CA ASP A 32 27.47 -15.58 3.34
C ASP A 32 27.29 -14.47 4.39
N GLY A 33 26.08 -14.29 4.90
CA GLY A 33 25.75 -13.25 5.86
C GLY A 33 25.71 -11.83 5.27
N LYS A 34 25.94 -11.65 3.96
CA LYS A 34 25.96 -10.32 3.34
C LYS A 34 24.55 -9.89 2.94
N TRP A 35 24.23 -8.62 3.12
CA TRP A 35 22.99 -8.04 2.63
C TRP A 35 23.05 -7.87 1.11
N ARG A 36 22.05 -8.42 0.43
CA ARG A 36 21.89 -8.37 -1.03
C ARG A 36 20.53 -7.79 -1.36
N ARG A 37 20.44 -7.05 -2.47
CA ARG A 37 19.17 -6.60 -3.04
C ARG A 37 18.70 -7.62 -4.08
N CYS A 38 17.40 -7.87 -4.12
CA CYS A 38 16.78 -8.65 -5.19
C CYS A 38 17.15 -8.08 -6.57
N THR A 39 17.56 -8.95 -7.48
CA THR A 39 17.99 -8.57 -8.84
C THR A 39 16.83 -8.52 -9.83
N ASN A 40 15.63 -8.97 -9.44
CA ASN A 40 14.47 -9.02 -10.33
C ASN A 40 14.00 -7.62 -10.77
N THR A 41 13.89 -7.45 -12.08
CA THR A 41 13.41 -6.23 -12.78
C THR A 41 12.09 -6.46 -13.52
N LYS A 42 11.54 -7.68 -13.48
CA LYS A 42 10.29 -8.06 -14.16
C LYS A 42 9.16 -8.21 -13.15
N HIS A 43 7.93 -8.07 -13.65
CA HIS A 43 6.70 -8.25 -12.86
C HIS A 43 6.72 -7.47 -11.54
N LEU A 44 7.01 -6.17 -11.66
CA LEU A 44 7.11 -5.28 -10.52
C LEU A 44 5.74 -4.73 -10.12
N ASP A 45 5.50 -4.70 -8.82
CA ASP A 45 4.36 -4.08 -8.18
C ASP A 45 4.84 -2.94 -7.28
N VAL A 46 4.04 -1.88 -7.17
CA VAL A 46 4.21 -0.86 -6.13
C VAL A 46 3.35 -1.25 -4.94
N HIS A 47 4.00 -1.46 -3.80
CA HIS A 47 3.41 -1.90 -2.54
C HIS A 47 3.37 -0.76 -1.51
N HIS A 48 2.31 -0.72 -0.71
CA HIS A 48 2.19 0.17 0.45
C HIS A 48 2.88 -0.43 1.67
N ILE A 49 4.03 0.08 2.13
CA ILE A 49 4.76 -0.49 3.29
C ILE A 49 3.82 -0.71 4.46
N ILE A 50 3.10 0.33 4.88
CA ILE A 50 1.94 0.23 5.76
C ILE A 50 0.68 0.15 4.90
N PRO A 51 -0.01 -1.00 4.86
CA PRO A 51 -1.14 -1.19 3.97
C PRO A 51 -2.28 -0.21 4.24
N ARG A 52 -2.94 0.21 3.16
CA ARG A 52 -4.02 1.21 3.19
C ARG A 52 -5.10 0.92 4.21
N GLY A 53 -5.61 -0.32 4.25
CA GLY A 53 -6.68 -0.70 5.17
C GLY A 53 -6.27 -0.62 6.64
N TRP A 54 -5.00 -0.88 6.93
CA TRP A 54 -4.45 -0.74 8.27
C TRP A 54 -4.25 0.72 8.64
N ALA A 55 -3.59 1.50 7.78
CA ALA A 55 -3.33 2.90 8.01
C ALA A 55 -4.62 3.71 8.21
N ALA A 56 -5.67 3.42 7.44
CA ALA A 56 -6.97 4.08 7.58
C ALA A 56 -7.66 3.82 8.94
N ALA A 57 -7.38 2.69 9.59
CA ALA A 57 -7.96 2.30 10.86
C ALA A 57 -7.14 2.77 12.07
N HIS A 58 -5.80 2.78 11.94
CA HIS A 58 -4.88 2.88 13.08
C HIS A 58 -3.98 4.12 13.07
N TYR A 59 -3.88 4.85 11.96
CA TYR A 59 -3.04 6.05 11.87
C TYR A 59 -3.89 7.33 11.88
N SER A 60 -3.24 8.44 12.24
CA SER A 60 -3.85 9.77 12.17
C SER A 60 -4.25 10.10 10.73
N LYS A 61 -5.21 11.02 10.58
CA LYS A 61 -5.62 11.50 9.26
C LYS A 61 -4.42 12.08 8.50
N GLU A 62 -3.45 12.68 9.18
CA GLU A 62 -2.27 13.31 8.57
C GLU A 62 -1.28 12.31 7.96
N PHE A 63 -1.39 11.02 8.28
CA PHE A 63 -0.54 10.00 7.69
C PHE A 63 -0.75 9.92 6.16
N ALA A 64 0.32 10.17 5.42
CA ALA A 64 0.33 10.19 3.97
C ALA A 64 0.29 8.76 3.40
N VAL A 65 -0.88 8.10 3.43
CA VAL A 65 -1.05 6.70 3.00
C VAL A 65 -0.50 6.46 1.59
N ASN A 66 -0.80 7.37 0.66
CA ASN A 66 -0.30 7.34 -0.72
C ASN A 66 0.92 8.25 -0.92
N GLY A 67 1.70 8.51 0.14
CA GLY A 67 2.91 9.33 0.09
C GLY A 67 4.13 8.57 -0.48
N PRO A 68 5.18 9.30 -0.88
CA PRO A 68 6.38 8.69 -1.47
C PRO A 68 7.11 7.76 -0.49
N HIS A 69 7.03 8.04 0.81
CA HIS A 69 7.66 7.25 1.87
C HIS A 69 6.83 6.05 2.34
N ASN A 70 5.65 5.81 1.78
CA ASN A 70 4.88 4.60 2.05
C ASN A 70 4.77 3.69 0.81
N GLY A 71 5.42 4.03 -0.31
CA GLY A 71 5.40 3.24 -1.54
C GLY A 71 6.77 2.64 -1.83
N ILE A 72 6.84 1.33 -2.10
CA ILE A 72 8.07 0.59 -2.44
C ILE A 72 7.83 -0.35 -3.63
N THR A 73 8.81 -0.46 -4.52
CA THR A 73 8.77 -1.41 -5.64
C THR A 73 9.24 -2.81 -5.20
N LEU A 74 8.41 -3.82 -5.44
CA LEU A 74 8.70 -5.22 -5.16
C LEU A 74 8.34 -6.09 -6.37
N CYS A 75 9.08 -7.17 -6.63
CA CYS A 75 8.62 -8.17 -7.59
C CYS A 75 7.47 -9.00 -7.00
N ARG A 76 6.64 -9.61 -7.86
CA ARG A 76 5.50 -10.45 -7.44
C ARG A 76 5.86 -11.59 -6.49
N GLU A 77 7.06 -12.13 -6.61
CA GLU A 77 7.60 -13.17 -5.73
C GLU A 77 7.71 -12.67 -4.28
N HIS A 78 8.47 -11.60 -4.02
CA HIS A 78 8.62 -11.04 -2.66
C HIS A 78 7.35 -10.34 -2.16
N HIS A 79 6.55 -9.78 -3.06
CA HIS A 79 5.31 -9.11 -2.69
C HIS A 79 4.22 -10.12 -2.28
N ARG A 80 3.98 -11.16 -3.07
CA ARG A 80 2.79 -12.02 -2.98
C ARG A 80 3.08 -13.52 -3.07
N GLY A 81 4.33 -13.94 -3.14
CA GLY A 81 4.70 -15.36 -3.23
C GLY A 81 4.50 -15.99 -4.61
N TYR A 82 4.29 -15.18 -5.65
CA TYR A 82 3.98 -15.73 -6.98
C TYR A 82 5.14 -16.56 -7.54
N GLY A 83 4.85 -17.81 -7.91
CA GLY A 83 5.85 -18.72 -8.49
C GLY A 83 6.80 -19.35 -7.47
N VAL A 84 6.56 -19.17 -6.17
CA VAL A 84 7.26 -19.89 -5.11
C VAL A 84 6.48 -21.17 -4.82
N ASP A 85 6.92 -22.29 -5.40
CA ASP A 85 6.29 -23.59 -5.15
C ASP A 85 6.47 -24.01 -3.69
N GLY A 86 5.35 -24.22 -2.98
CA GLY A 86 5.32 -25.03 -1.77
C GLY A 86 5.70 -24.39 -0.44
N PHE A 87 6.11 -23.12 -0.36
CA PHE A 87 6.39 -22.47 0.94
C PHE A 87 5.69 -21.11 1.08
N ALA A 88 4.40 -21.16 1.38
CA ALA A 88 3.60 -20.04 1.93
C ALA A 88 4.13 -19.50 3.28
N THR A 89 5.26 -20.02 3.78
CA THR A 89 5.93 -19.65 5.02
C THR A 89 7.31 -19.02 4.80
N SER A 90 7.70 -18.71 3.55
CA SER A 90 8.95 -17.99 3.32
C SER A 90 8.89 -16.62 4.00
N ILE A 91 9.78 -16.41 4.97
CA ILE A 91 9.95 -15.16 5.72
C ILE A 91 10.22 -13.95 4.82
N PHE A 92 10.48 -14.17 3.53
CA PHE A 92 10.74 -13.15 2.51
C PHE A 92 9.49 -12.71 1.73
N ILE A 93 8.32 -13.31 1.99
CA ILE A 93 7.05 -12.93 1.35
C ILE A 93 6.28 -11.97 2.25
N LEU A 94 5.75 -10.90 1.64
CA LEU A 94 5.04 -9.85 2.35
C LEU A 94 3.56 -10.17 2.60
N HIS A 95 2.88 -10.75 1.60
CA HIS A 95 1.49 -11.19 1.66
C HIS A 95 1.37 -12.68 1.27
N PRO A 96 1.76 -13.62 2.15
CA PRO A 96 1.69 -15.05 1.84
C PRO A 96 0.26 -15.55 1.61
N ASP A 97 -0.73 -14.90 2.24
CA ASP A 97 -2.16 -15.22 2.10
C ASP A 97 -2.68 -15.02 0.66
N VAL A 98 -2.05 -14.16 -0.13
CA VAL A 98 -2.45 -13.90 -1.52
C VAL A 98 -2.18 -15.10 -2.42
N GLU A 99 -1.04 -15.78 -2.25
CA GLU A 99 -0.74 -16.96 -3.04
C GLU A 99 -1.65 -18.13 -2.64
N VAL A 100 -1.92 -18.29 -1.35
CA VAL A 100 -2.89 -19.28 -0.85
C VAL A 100 -4.26 -19.07 -1.49
N ALA A 101 -4.77 -17.83 -1.49
CA ALA A 101 -6.04 -17.50 -2.13
C ALA A 101 -6.01 -17.72 -3.65
N ARG A 102 -4.88 -17.42 -4.31
CA ARG A 102 -4.70 -17.63 -5.76
C ARG A 102 -4.76 -19.11 -6.12
N LEU A 103 -4.05 -19.97 -5.39
CA LEU A 103 -4.02 -21.41 -5.61
C LEU A 103 -5.41 -22.01 -5.39
N ALA A 104 -6.08 -21.71 -4.28
CA ALA A 104 -7.45 -22.17 -4.03
C ALA A 104 -8.43 -21.72 -5.13
N ASN A 105 -8.33 -20.47 -5.59
CA ASN A 105 -9.17 -19.96 -6.68
C ASN A 105 -8.90 -20.63 -8.04
N ARG A 106 -7.63 -20.98 -8.31
CA ARG A 106 -7.25 -21.78 -9.49
C ARG A 106 -7.87 -23.17 -9.41
N ASP A 107 -7.87 -23.77 -8.23
CA ASP A 107 -8.34 -25.13 -7.98
C ASP A 107 -9.88 -25.22 -7.83
N GLY A 108 -10.59 -24.11 -8.08
CA GLY A 108 -12.05 -24.06 -8.23
C GLY A 108 -12.77 -23.16 -7.23
N ASP A 109 -12.12 -22.77 -6.13
CA ASP A 109 -12.75 -22.00 -5.08
C ASP A 109 -12.79 -20.49 -5.39
N LYS A 110 -13.83 -20.08 -6.11
CA LYS A 110 -14.03 -18.67 -6.53
C LYS A 110 -14.26 -17.70 -5.38
N GLN A 111 -14.48 -18.20 -4.16
CA GLN A 111 -14.66 -17.38 -2.95
C GLN A 111 -13.37 -17.20 -2.14
N ALA A 112 -12.26 -17.81 -2.54
CA ALA A 112 -11.00 -17.77 -1.80
C ALA A 112 -10.50 -16.34 -1.53
N PHE A 113 -10.51 -15.47 -2.54
CA PHE A 113 -10.12 -14.06 -2.36
C PHE A 113 -11.08 -13.29 -1.45
N ALA A 114 -12.39 -13.53 -1.55
CA ALA A 114 -13.38 -12.87 -0.70
C ALA A 114 -13.15 -13.22 0.77
N ARG A 115 -12.90 -14.50 1.07
CA ARG A 115 -12.58 -14.96 2.44
C ARG A 115 -11.25 -14.41 2.94
N MET A 116 -10.22 -14.34 2.08
CA MET A 116 -8.94 -13.71 2.41
C MET A 116 -9.14 -12.23 2.82
N PHE A 117 -9.86 -11.45 2.03
CA PHE A 117 -10.13 -10.05 2.38
C PHE A 117 -10.99 -9.89 3.64
N GLU A 118 -11.97 -10.77 3.85
CA GLU A 118 -12.76 -10.78 5.09
C GLU A 118 -11.88 -11.06 6.30
N HIS A 119 -10.96 -12.02 6.20
CA HIS A 119 -9.99 -12.29 7.25
C HIS A 119 -9.10 -11.07 7.55
N ARG A 120 -8.57 -10.41 6.51
CA ARG A 120 -7.80 -9.15 6.68
C ARG A 120 -8.62 -8.06 7.37
N ARG A 121 -9.91 -7.92 7.07
CA ARG A 121 -10.79 -6.96 7.75
C ARG A 121 -10.90 -7.26 9.25
N LYS A 122 -11.09 -8.52 9.62
CA LYS A 122 -11.13 -8.95 11.04
C LYS A 122 -9.80 -8.68 11.75
N LEU A 123 -8.67 -8.95 11.10
CA LEU A 123 -7.34 -8.65 11.64
C LEU A 123 -7.13 -7.14 11.86
N VAL A 124 -7.51 -6.31 10.88
CA VAL A 124 -7.47 -4.84 11.02
C VAL A 124 -8.30 -4.37 12.21
N GLN A 125 -9.54 -4.87 12.37
CA GLN A 125 -10.40 -4.50 13.50
C GLN A 125 -9.79 -4.85 14.86
N ARG A 126 -9.04 -5.95 14.93
CA ARG A 126 -8.36 -6.42 16.15
C ARG A 126 -7.01 -5.74 16.40
N GLY A 127 -6.56 -4.86 15.51
CA GLY A 127 -5.21 -4.30 15.60
C GLY A 127 -4.12 -5.36 15.45
N VAL A 128 -4.34 -6.37 14.59
CA VAL A 128 -3.32 -7.37 14.22
C VAL A 128 -2.90 -7.17 12.75
N PRO A 129 -1.62 -6.92 12.45
CA PRO A 129 -1.15 -6.77 11.07
C PRO A 129 -1.43 -8.03 10.24
N TYR A 130 -1.94 -7.85 9.02
CA TYR A 130 -2.23 -8.95 8.10
C TYR A 130 -1.12 -9.19 7.06
N TRP A 131 0.01 -8.51 7.19
CA TRP A 131 1.19 -8.65 6.35
C TRP A 131 2.40 -8.96 7.21
N ASN A 132 3.49 -9.38 6.57
CA ASN A 132 4.75 -9.62 7.26
C ASN A 132 5.46 -8.30 7.62
N THR A 133 5.32 -7.87 8.88
CA THR A 133 5.87 -6.60 9.38
C THR A 133 7.39 -6.62 9.60
N ARG A 134 8.04 -7.78 9.50
CA ARG A 134 9.48 -7.95 9.76
C ARG A 134 10.36 -7.00 8.95
N TRP A 135 9.88 -6.59 7.78
CA TRP A 135 10.64 -5.79 6.81
C TRP A 135 10.28 -4.31 6.82
N ASP A 136 9.29 -3.88 7.61
CA ASP A 136 8.72 -2.52 7.55
C ASP A 136 9.80 -1.45 7.81
N SER A 137 10.61 -1.63 8.87
CA SER A 137 11.68 -0.68 9.22
C SER A 137 12.75 -0.58 8.12
N GLY A 138 13.14 -1.72 7.55
CA GLY A 138 14.08 -1.78 6.42
C GLY A 138 13.53 -1.11 5.18
N PHE A 139 12.25 -1.33 4.86
CA PHE A 139 11.59 -0.67 3.74
C PHE A 139 11.47 0.84 3.94
N ILE A 140 11.12 1.30 5.14
CA ILE A 140 11.05 2.73 5.46
C ILE A 140 12.41 3.40 5.25
N ALA A 141 13.49 2.77 5.74
CA ALA A 141 14.85 3.29 5.53
C ALA A 141 15.22 3.34 4.04
N ILE A 142 14.89 2.30 3.27
CA ILE A 142 15.14 2.26 1.82
C ILE A 142 14.38 3.37 1.10
N VAL A 143 13.07 3.49 1.28
CA VAL A 143 12.27 4.46 0.53
C VAL A 143 12.62 5.89 0.92
N HIS A 144 13.03 6.15 2.17
CA HIS A 144 13.53 7.45 2.57
C HIS A 144 14.82 7.80 1.82
N LYS A 145 15.81 6.89 1.85
CA LYS A 145 17.09 7.06 1.15
C LYS A 145 16.91 7.25 -0.36
N GLU A 146 16.16 6.37 -1.01
CA GLU A 146 15.98 6.42 -2.46
C GLU A 146 15.15 7.64 -2.87
N THR A 147 14.19 8.09 -2.05
CA THR A 147 13.42 9.31 -2.32
C THR A 147 14.31 10.55 -2.29
N LEU A 148 15.18 10.68 -1.27
CA LEU A 148 16.13 11.79 -1.19
C LEU A 148 17.10 11.78 -2.38
N ARG A 149 17.64 10.61 -2.72
CA ARG A 149 18.54 10.45 -3.87
C ARG A 149 17.87 10.85 -5.17
N TYR A 150 16.64 10.39 -5.40
CA TYR A 150 15.89 10.67 -6.62
C TYR A 150 15.55 12.16 -6.73
N ASN A 151 15.04 12.79 -5.66
CA ASN A 151 14.73 14.21 -5.64
C ASN A 151 15.96 15.08 -5.90
N ARG A 152 17.13 14.71 -5.37
CA ARG A 152 18.39 15.41 -5.64
C ARG A 152 18.82 15.30 -7.11
N LYS A 153 18.60 14.13 -7.73
CA LYS A 153 18.97 13.88 -9.13
C LYS A 153 17.95 14.46 -10.12
N HIS A 154 16.69 14.56 -9.72
CA HIS A 154 15.55 14.96 -10.55
C HIS A 154 14.69 16.02 -9.83
N PRO A 155 15.25 17.22 -9.55
CA PRO A 155 14.53 18.27 -8.83
C PRO A 155 13.29 18.78 -9.57
N ASP A 156 13.27 18.63 -10.90
CA ASP A 156 12.18 19.00 -11.81
C ASP A 156 11.04 17.97 -11.87
N ARG A 157 11.21 16.78 -11.25
CA ARG A 157 10.23 15.68 -11.26
C ARG A 157 9.70 15.38 -9.85
N PRO A 158 8.98 16.31 -9.20
CA PRO A 158 8.47 16.10 -7.85
C PRO A 158 7.44 14.95 -7.81
N TYR A 159 7.24 14.39 -6.61
CA TYR A 159 6.21 13.38 -6.40
C TYR A 159 4.83 13.92 -6.83
N PRO A 160 4.06 13.21 -7.67
CA PRO A 160 2.76 13.68 -8.13
C PRO A 160 1.74 13.58 -6.98
N ASP A 161 1.59 14.68 -6.24
CA ASP A 161 0.56 14.79 -5.20
C ASP A 161 -0.83 14.89 -5.86
N ASN A 162 -1.79 14.13 -5.35
CA ASN A 162 -3.16 14.18 -5.82
C ASN A 162 -4.07 14.64 -4.67
N LYS A 163 -4.32 15.96 -4.64
CA LYS A 163 -5.22 16.60 -3.66
C LYS A 163 -6.63 15.99 -3.64
N ASN A 164 -7.06 15.36 -4.74
CA ASN A 164 -8.41 14.80 -4.91
C ASN A 164 -8.53 13.32 -4.55
N ARG A 165 -7.41 12.59 -4.42
CA ARG A 165 -7.42 11.15 -4.08
C ARG A 165 -6.97 10.85 -2.65
N GLY A 166 -7.02 11.87 -1.79
CA GLY A 166 -6.71 11.77 -0.37
C GLY A 166 -5.25 11.42 -0.13
N ARG A 167 -4.45 12.41 0.25
CA ARG A 167 -3.15 12.16 0.91
C ARG A 167 -3.37 11.36 2.20
N THR A 168 -4.52 11.59 2.82
CA THR A 168 -4.98 11.14 4.14
C THR A 168 -6.00 10.00 3.98
N GLY A 169 -5.80 8.87 4.67
CA GLY A 169 -6.57 7.63 4.51
C GLY A 169 -8.06 7.63 4.88
N ARG A 170 -8.74 8.78 4.94
CA ARG A 170 -10.17 8.86 5.25
C ARG A 170 -10.88 9.69 4.19
N VAL A 171 -11.96 9.13 3.62
CA VAL A 171 -12.89 9.86 2.76
C VAL A 171 -13.36 11.09 3.54
N LYS A 172 -13.32 12.29 2.94
CA LYS A 172 -13.93 13.48 3.57
C LYS A 172 -15.39 13.14 3.83
N ASP A 173 -15.81 13.15 5.09
CA ASP A 173 -17.21 12.93 5.46
C ASP A 173 -18.08 13.91 4.66
N LYS A 174 -18.80 13.38 3.66
CA LYS A 174 -19.70 14.17 2.80
C LYS A 174 -20.87 14.75 3.59
N GLU A 175 -21.07 14.33 4.84
CA GLU A 175 -22.15 14.78 5.73
C GLU A 175 -22.02 16.25 6.16
N SER A 176 -20.80 16.82 6.20
CA SER A 176 -20.61 18.21 6.64
C SER A 176 -21.19 19.27 5.69
N LYS A 177 -21.60 18.91 4.47
CA LYS A 177 -22.19 19.85 3.49
C LYS A 177 -23.72 19.87 3.44
N LYS A 178 -24.43 18.90 4.04
CA LYS A 178 -25.91 18.88 4.01
C LYS A 178 -26.56 19.78 5.06
N HIS A 179 -25.85 20.23 6.09
CA HIS A 179 -26.44 21.04 7.17
C HIS A 179 -26.39 22.57 6.96
N LYS A 180 -25.82 23.08 5.86
CA LYS A 180 -25.75 24.54 5.61
C LYS A 180 -26.77 25.10 4.61
N LYS A 181 -27.68 24.29 4.06
CA LYS A 181 -28.71 24.75 3.09
C LYS A 181 -30.14 24.82 3.63
N GLY A 182 -30.35 24.66 4.94
CA GLY A 182 -31.69 24.52 5.55
C GLY A 182 -32.13 25.64 6.51
N LYS A 183 -31.61 26.86 6.43
CA LYS A 183 -32.09 27.99 7.25
C LYS A 183 -32.10 29.31 6.46
N ALA A 184 -33.09 29.50 5.60
CA ALA A 184 -33.56 30.83 5.23
C ALA A 184 -35.00 30.75 4.73
N LYS A 185 -35.82 31.71 5.18
CA LYS A 185 -37.22 32.00 4.81
C LYS A 185 -38.31 31.29 5.62
N LYS A 186 -38.51 31.76 6.86
CA LYS A 186 -39.86 32.01 7.39
C LYS A 186 -39.96 33.50 7.74
N GLY A 187 -41.07 34.13 7.33
CA GLY A 187 -41.55 35.35 7.96
C GLY A 187 -41.61 36.60 7.08
N LYS A 188 -42.67 36.75 6.30
CA LYS A 188 -43.33 38.06 6.16
C LYS A 188 -44.83 37.84 5.94
N LYS A 189 -45.58 37.86 7.05
CA LYS A 189 -47.02 38.17 7.07
C LYS A 189 -47.13 39.63 7.46
N LYS A 190 -47.80 40.43 6.65
CA LYS A 190 -48.79 41.44 7.03
C LYS A 190 -49.60 41.74 5.79
#